data_AF-A0A674CRW1-F1
#
_entry.id   AF-A0A674CRW1-F1
#
_cell.length_a   1.000
_cell.length_b   1.000
_cell.length_c   1.000
_cell.angle_alpha   90.00
_cell.angle_beta   90.00
_cell.angle_gamma   90.00
#
_symmetry.space_group_name_H-M   'P 1'
#
loop_
_entity.id
_entity.type
_entity.pdbx_description
1 polymer ?
#
loop_
_entity_poly.entity_id
_entity_poly.type
_entity_poly.pdbx_seq_one_letter_code
_entity_poly.pdbx_strand_id
1 'polypeptide(L)'
;MTSVAEWLVQNRGKIEKGVEIMGQASAVLAATVGQLHPVLEAVFVASSEILSNPEGQDARYLTEQFSMVNQKLEGIQAEIEQIALELQRTSLNKQNFDREAQMLSQYEKFQDFVNAKSKFKEKKMEKFLSHYENTDTDLNLDALYNAVTGDNTSGDPMLETVVSTEQRSRRAVEDFCARLKKLFVVGIIAVMGYASLKEGVVGDEMVKKWQERMEDVENRMKAAVDDCTENFADQAKLDMEHQLQEKPGSVDLDFTKSLLDTLIKKYDWVSWSIRVFNDKERIVFFNWLAGKKYHGSGGGANYFDVLTKNNIKVVISFSVQPKPINKGQIQQEIEGQKLKGNMMDVAQVLSRSLPNCLVHAVSHYKEVVETNNFQEDCYYYGKHKKAYLCIHPE
;
A
#
# COMPACT_ATOMS: atom_id res chain seq x y z
N MET A 1 1.89 -28.81 -29.46
CA MET A 1 0.82 -28.31 -28.58
C MET A 1 0.43 -29.45 -27.67
N THR A 2 0.66 -29.30 -26.36
CA THR A 2 -0.02 -30.09 -25.32
C THR A 2 -1.53 -29.93 -25.54
N SER A 3 -2.31 -30.99 -25.36
CA SER A 3 -3.77 -30.87 -25.47
C SER A 3 -4.29 -29.88 -24.42
N VAL A 4 -5.38 -29.16 -24.70
CA VAL A 4 -5.99 -28.21 -23.76
C VAL A 4 -6.26 -28.89 -22.40
N ALA A 5 -6.74 -30.14 -22.43
CA ALA A 5 -6.88 -30.99 -21.25
C ALA A 5 -5.58 -31.19 -20.44
N GLU A 6 -4.44 -31.44 -21.07
CA GLU A 6 -3.15 -31.60 -20.38
C GLU A 6 -2.66 -30.28 -19.77
N TRP A 7 -2.83 -29.16 -20.48
CA TRP A 7 -2.49 -27.84 -19.96
C TRP A 7 -3.34 -27.48 -18.75
N LEU A 8 -4.65 -27.78 -18.79
CA LEU A 8 -5.58 -27.56 -17.70
C LEU A 8 -5.19 -28.33 -16.42
N VAL A 9 -4.86 -29.62 -16.56
CA VAL A 9 -4.42 -30.43 -15.42
C VAL A 9 -3.18 -29.84 -14.75
N GLN A 10 -2.25 -29.28 -15.53
CA GLN A 10 -1.01 -28.71 -15.01
C GLN A 10 -1.18 -27.31 -14.39
N ASN A 11 -2.15 -26.53 -14.85
CA ASN A 11 -2.27 -25.12 -14.49
C ASN A 11 -3.49 -24.78 -13.62
N ARG A 12 -4.42 -25.72 -13.39
CA ARG A 12 -5.63 -25.52 -12.58
C ARG A 12 -5.38 -24.81 -11.24
N GLY A 13 -4.48 -25.34 -10.40
CA GLY A 13 -4.21 -24.73 -9.09
C GLY A 13 -3.59 -23.33 -9.19
N LYS A 14 -2.85 -23.04 -10.26
CA LYS A 14 -2.28 -21.72 -10.50
C LYS A 14 -3.34 -20.72 -10.97
N ILE A 15 -4.28 -21.17 -11.80
CA ILE A 15 -5.44 -20.39 -12.24
C ILE A 15 -6.31 -20.05 -11.03
N GLU A 16 -6.65 -21.04 -10.20
CA GLU A 16 -7.45 -20.84 -9.00
C GLU A 16 -6.81 -19.80 -8.06
N LYS A 17 -5.48 -19.88 -7.87
CA LYS A 17 -4.72 -18.89 -7.10
C LYS A 17 -4.76 -17.49 -7.74
N GLY A 18 -4.56 -17.38 -9.05
CA GLY A 18 -4.63 -16.10 -9.75
C GLY A 18 -6.02 -15.46 -9.68
N VAL A 19 -7.08 -16.28 -9.77
CA VAL A 19 -8.47 -15.87 -9.56
C VAL A 19 -8.69 -15.35 -8.15
N GLU A 20 -8.14 -16.03 -7.14
CA GLU A 20 -8.21 -15.56 -5.75
C GLU A 20 -7.57 -14.18 -5.58
N ILE A 21 -6.36 -13.99 -6.13
CA ILE A 21 -5.62 -12.72 -6.06
C ILE A 21 -6.41 -11.56 -6.66
N MET A 22 -7.14 -11.77 -7.76
CA MET A 22 -8.00 -10.74 -8.33
C MET A 22 -9.15 -10.32 -7.42
N GLY A 23 -9.62 -11.22 -6.55
CA GLY A 23 -10.66 -10.91 -5.56
C GLY A 23 -10.15 -10.19 -4.31
N GLN A 24 -8.83 -10.11 -4.11
CA GLN A 24 -8.23 -9.49 -2.94
C GLN A 24 -8.05 -7.99 -3.17
N ALA A 25 -8.71 -7.16 -2.35
CA ALA A 25 -8.64 -5.71 -2.45
C ALA A 25 -7.28 -5.12 -2.06
N SER A 26 -6.47 -5.84 -1.25
CA SER A 26 -5.20 -5.35 -0.70
C SER A 26 -4.24 -6.52 -0.44
N ALA A 27 -3.99 -7.33 -1.46
CA ALA A 27 -2.97 -8.36 -1.38
C ALA A 27 -1.57 -7.72 -1.31
N VAL A 28 -0.64 -8.32 -0.56
CA VAL A 28 0.76 -7.87 -0.52
C VAL A 28 1.32 -7.92 -1.93
N LEU A 29 1.52 -6.76 -2.56
CA LEU A 29 1.90 -6.66 -3.98
C LEU A 29 3.12 -7.50 -4.30
N ALA A 30 4.13 -7.49 -3.41
CA ALA A 30 5.35 -8.29 -3.54
C ALA A 30 5.10 -9.80 -3.65
N ALA A 31 4.04 -10.31 -3.02
CA ALA A 31 3.68 -11.72 -3.08
C ALA A 31 2.84 -12.07 -4.31
N THR A 32 2.45 -11.09 -5.13
CA THR A 32 1.51 -11.29 -6.26
C THR A 32 2.12 -11.07 -7.64
N VAL A 33 3.33 -10.53 -7.75
CA VAL A 33 4.02 -10.30 -9.03
C VAL A 33 4.11 -11.60 -9.84
N GLY A 34 3.69 -11.54 -11.12
CA GLY A 34 3.68 -12.66 -12.06
C GLY A 34 2.62 -13.72 -11.78
N GLN A 35 1.87 -13.63 -10.67
CA GLN A 35 0.89 -14.66 -10.30
C GLN A 35 -0.39 -14.60 -11.13
N LEU A 36 -0.56 -13.54 -11.95
CA LEU A 36 -1.64 -13.43 -12.92
C LEU A 36 -1.32 -14.10 -14.27
N HIS A 37 -0.07 -14.47 -14.56
CA HIS A 37 0.29 -15.12 -15.83
C HIS A 37 -0.59 -16.33 -16.16
N PRO A 38 -0.88 -17.27 -15.24
CA PRO A 38 -1.74 -18.42 -15.53
C PRO A 38 -3.19 -18.05 -15.86
N VAL A 39 -3.69 -16.95 -15.29
CA VAL A 39 -5.03 -16.44 -15.60
C VAL A 39 -5.05 -15.86 -17.02
N LEU A 40 -4.03 -15.08 -17.38
CA LEU A 40 -3.89 -14.53 -18.73
C LEU A 40 -3.71 -15.64 -19.78
N GLU A 41 -2.97 -16.70 -19.46
CA GLU A 41 -2.86 -17.89 -20.31
C GLU A 41 -4.19 -18.64 -20.42
N ALA A 42 -4.96 -18.77 -19.34
CA ALA A 42 -6.27 -19.41 -19.38
C ALA A 42 -7.22 -18.65 -20.31
N VAL A 43 -7.19 -17.31 -20.26
CA VAL A 43 -7.97 -16.42 -21.13
C VAL A 43 -7.65 -16.69 -22.61
N PHE A 44 -6.36 -16.85 -22.90
CA PHE A 44 -5.85 -17.19 -24.23
C PHE A 44 -6.34 -18.56 -24.72
N VAL A 45 -6.07 -19.62 -23.94
CA VAL A 45 -6.43 -20.99 -24.31
C VAL A 45 -7.94 -21.11 -24.53
N ALA A 46 -8.72 -20.46 -23.67
CA ALA A 46 -10.17 -20.44 -23.73
C ALA A 46 -10.72 -19.75 -24.98
N SER A 47 -10.16 -18.61 -25.36
CA SER A 47 -10.68 -17.85 -26.49
C SER A 47 -10.46 -18.59 -27.82
N SER A 48 -9.36 -19.32 -27.94
CA SER A 48 -9.09 -20.21 -29.09
C SER A 48 -9.99 -21.46 -29.11
N GLU A 49 -10.19 -22.12 -27.96
CA GLU A 49 -10.99 -23.36 -27.85
C GLU A 49 -12.50 -23.09 -28.00
N ILE A 50 -13.02 -21.99 -27.43
CA ILE A 50 -14.44 -21.60 -27.56
C ILE A 50 -14.81 -21.32 -29.03
N LEU A 51 -13.87 -20.85 -29.85
CA LEU A 51 -14.11 -20.58 -31.27
C LEU A 51 -14.04 -21.84 -32.13
N SER A 52 -13.12 -22.73 -31.79
CA SER A 52 -12.85 -23.93 -32.59
C SER A 52 -13.81 -25.08 -32.24
N ASN A 53 -14.22 -25.21 -30.98
CA ASN A 53 -15.08 -26.28 -30.47
C ASN A 53 -15.97 -25.81 -29.29
N PRO A 54 -16.95 -24.93 -29.54
CA PRO A 54 -17.74 -24.27 -28.49
C PRO A 54 -18.54 -25.20 -27.56
N GLU A 55 -18.82 -26.44 -27.98
CA GLU A 55 -19.54 -27.43 -27.18
C GLU A 55 -18.62 -28.46 -26.49
N GLY A 56 -17.31 -28.39 -26.75
CA GLY A 56 -16.30 -29.25 -26.15
C GLY A 56 -16.24 -29.15 -24.63
N GLN A 57 -15.84 -30.25 -23.98
CA GLN A 57 -15.70 -30.30 -22.51
C GLN A 57 -14.70 -29.26 -22.00
N ASP A 58 -13.61 -29.05 -22.74
CA ASP A 58 -12.55 -28.09 -22.40
C ASP A 58 -13.05 -26.64 -22.56
N ALA A 59 -13.78 -26.32 -23.63
CA ALA A 59 -14.43 -25.02 -23.83
C ALA A 59 -15.41 -24.67 -22.70
N ARG A 60 -16.17 -25.66 -22.21
CA ARG A 60 -17.11 -25.47 -21.09
C ARG A 60 -16.39 -25.18 -19.78
N TYR A 61 -15.35 -25.95 -19.44
CA TYR A 61 -14.55 -25.71 -18.24
C TYR A 61 -13.89 -24.32 -18.27
N LEU A 62 -13.30 -23.95 -19.41
CA LEU A 62 -12.65 -22.65 -19.58
C LEU A 62 -13.66 -21.49 -19.50
N THR A 63 -14.88 -21.67 -20.02
CA THR A 63 -15.99 -20.72 -19.84
C THR A 63 -16.38 -20.58 -18.36
N GLU A 64 -16.37 -21.68 -17.59
CA GLU A 64 -16.62 -21.65 -16.14
C GLU A 64 -15.52 -20.89 -15.38
N GLN A 65 -14.24 -21.11 -15.73
CA GLN A 65 -13.13 -20.35 -15.14
C GLN A 65 -13.23 -18.86 -15.48
N PHE A 66 -13.57 -18.51 -16.72
CA PHE A 66 -13.89 -17.12 -17.07
C PHE A 66 -15.06 -16.56 -16.26
N SER A 67 -16.08 -17.37 -16.00
CA SER A 67 -17.18 -16.95 -15.15
C SER A 67 -16.73 -16.69 -13.71
N MET A 68 -15.77 -17.47 -13.18
CA MET A 68 -15.17 -17.23 -11.87
C MET A 68 -14.30 -15.96 -11.85
N VAL A 69 -13.49 -15.72 -12.90
CA VAL A 69 -12.74 -14.47 -13.10
C VAL A 69 -13.72 -13.29 -13.12
N ASN A 70 -14.78 -13.38 -13.93
CA ASN A 70 -15.85 -12.38 -14.01
C ASN A 70 -16.49 -12.13 -12.65
N GLN A 71 -16.77 -13.17 -11.87
CA GLN A 71 -17.33 -13.04 -10.54
C GLN A 71 -16.37 -12.30 -9.58
N LYS A 72 -15.07 -12.56 -9.65
CA LYS A 72 -14.07 -11.82 -8.86
C LYS A 72 -13.88 -10.38 -9.33
N LEU A 73 -14.27 -10.10 -10.57
CA LEU A 73 -14.34 -8.76 -11.14
C LEU A 73 -15.75 -8.15 -11.00
N GLU A 74 -16.70 -8.79 -10.31
CA GLU A 74 -17.98 -8.14 -9.98
C GLU A 74 -17.74 -6.95 -9.04
N GLY A 75 -18.42 -5.83 -9.28
CA GLY A 75 -18.17 -4.58 -8.55
C GLY A 75 -16.96 -3.78 -9.05
N ILE A 76 -16.21 -4.29 -10.03
CA ILE A 76 -15.06 -3.58 -10.63
C ILE A 76 -15.45 -2.21 -11.19
N GLN A 77 -16.70 -2.04 -11.64
CA GLN A 77 -17.16 -0.77 -12.18
C GLN A 77 -17.07 0.35 -11.13
N ALA A 78 -17.52 0.08 -9.90
CA ALA A 78 -17.41 1.04 -8.80
C ALA A 78 -15.96 1.27 -8.37
N GLU A 79 -15.14 0.23 -8.41
CA GLU A 79 -13.70 0.34 -8.12
C GLU A 79 -12.95 1.17 -9.18
N ILE A 80 -13.28 1.00 -10.46
CA ILE A 80 -12.69 1.76 -11.57
C ILE A 80 -13.24 3.19 -11.60
N GLU A 81 -14.50 3.44 -11.25
CA GLU A 81 -14.99 4.81 -11.02
C GLU A 81 -14.14 5.54 -9.98
N GLN A 82 -13.67 4.83 -8.94
CA GLN A 82 -12.74 5.39 -7.97
C GLN A 82 -11.35 5.61 -8.55
N ILE A 83 -10.82 4.71 -9.40
CA ILE A 83 -9.57 4.98 -10.15
C ILE A 83 -9.73 6.28 -10.95
N ALA A 84 -10.83 6.40 -11.69
CA ALA A 84 -11.11 7.53 -12.55
C ALA A 84 -11.23 8.85 -11.75
N LEU A 85 -11.82 8.79 -10.55
CA LEU A 85 -11.85 9.90 -9.61
C LEU A 85 -10.46 10.24 -9.04
N GLU A 86 -9.64 9.24 -8.71
CA GLU A 86 -8.27 9.48 -8.25
C GLU A 86 -7.39 10.05 -9.36
N LEU A 87 -7.52 9.57 -10.60
CA LEU A 87 -6.86 10.17 -11.77
C LEU A 87 -7.28 11.63 -11.96
N GLN A 88 -8.58 11.94 -11.79
CA GLN A 88 -9.08 13.31 -11.85
C GLN A 88 -8.47 14.18 -10.73
N ARG A 89 -8.40 13.67 -9.50
CA ARG A 89 -7.83 14.39 -8.34
C ARG A 89 -6.35 14.67 -8.50
N THR A 90 -5.61 13.67 -8.98
CA THR A 90 -4.16 13.74 -9.22
C THR A 90 -3.79 14.60 -10.43
N SER A 91 -4.78 15.25 -11.09
CA SER A 91 -4.60 16.01 -12.33
C SER A 91 -4.00 15.19 -13.48
N LEU A 92 -4.08 13.86 -13.40
CA LEU A 92 -3.74 12.99 -14.51
C LEU A 92 -4.80 13.24 -15.61
N ASN A 93 -4.32 13.70 -16.77
CA ASN A 93 -5.08 14.32 -17.85
C ASN A 93 -6.45 13.65 -18.13
N LYS A 94 -7.47 14.43 -18.49
CA LYS A 94 -8.83 13.96 -18.89
C LYS A 94 -8.79 12.78 -19.89
N GLN A 95 -7.75 12.73 -20.72
CA GLN A 95 -7.51 11.63 -21.65
C GLN A 95 -7.37 10.26 -20.97
N ASN A 96 -6.82 10.17 -19.77
CA ASN A 96 -6.73 8.89 -19.06
C ASN A 96 -8.11 8.42 -18.60
N PHE A 97 -8.95 9.33 -18.10
CA PHE A 97 -10.35 9.03 -17.75
C PHE A 97 -11.14 8.45 -18.94
N ASP A 98 -11.04 9.09 -20.11
CA ASP A 98 -11.75 8.64 -21.31
C ASP A 98 -11.28 7.22 -21.75
N ARG A 99 -9.99 6.91 -21.59
CA ARG A 99 -9.40 5.60 -21.89
C ARG A 99 -9.90 4.48 -20.98
N GLU A 100 -9.99 4.74 -19.68
CA GLU A 100 -10.49 3.74 -18.71
C GLU A 100 -11.94 3.36 -18.99
N ALA A 101 -12.78 4.37 -19.24
CA ALA A 101 -14.18 4.17 -19.59
C ALA A 101 -14.32 3.37 -20.90
N GLN A 102 -13.46 3.64 -21.89
CA GLN A 102 -13.43 2.86 -23.13
C GLN A 102 -13.03 1.41 -22.88
N MET A 103 -11.95 1.13 -22.15
CA MET A 103 -11.52 -0.24 -21.80
C MET A 103 -12.61 -1.02 -21.06
N LEU A 104 -13.30 -0.37 -20.13
CA LEU A 104 -14.46 -0.94 -19.44
C LEU A 104 -15.58 -1.31 -20.41
N SER A 105 -15.94 -0.39 -21.29
CA SER A 105 -17.02 -0.62 -22.25
C SER A 105 -16.68 -1.75 -23.23
N GLN A 106 -15.40 -1.88 -23.63
CA GLN A 106 -14.91 -2.99 -24.44
C GLN A 106 -15.10 -4.32 -23.71
N TYR A 107 -14.68 -4.39 -22.45
CA TYR A 107 -14.82 -5.57 -21.62
C TYR A 107 -16.29 -5.94 -21.35
N GLU A 108 -17.15 -4.95 -21.09
CA GLU A 108 -18.59 -5.16 -20.91
C GLU A 108 -19.20 -5.84 -22.15
N LYS A 109 -18.85 -5.38 -23.36
CA LYS A 109 -19.31 -6.00 -24.61
C LYS A 109 -18.75 -7.40 -24.81
N PHE A 110 -17.51 -7.66 -24.39
CA PHE A 110 -16.94 -9.00 -24.39
C PHE A 110 -17.71 -9.95 -23.47
N GLN A 111 -18.02 -9.53 -22.24
CA GLN A 111 -18.83 -10.32 -21.30
C GLN A 111 -20.23 -10.59 -21.86
N ASP A 112 -20.83 -9.58 -22.48
CA ASP A 112 -22.13 -9.67 -23.17
C ASP A 112 -22.15 -10.76 -24.26
N PHE A 113 -21.01 -10.96 -24.92
CA PHE A 113 -20.78 -12.01 -25.90
C PHE A 113 -20.55 -13.38 -25.26
N VAL A 114 -19.61 -13.48 -24.31
CA VAL A 114 -19.25 -14.75 -23.66
C VAL A 114 -20.47 -15.37 -22.95
N ASN A 115 -21.30 -14.54 -22.32
CA ASN A 115 -22.47 -14.97 -21.56
C ASN A 115 -23.75 -15.10 -22.44
N ALA A 116 -23.67 -14.84 -23.74
CA ALA A 116 -24.82 -14.91 -24.63
C ALA A 116 -25.31 -16.35 -24.83
N LYS A 117 -26.64 -16.54 -24.81
CA LYS A 117 -27.26 -17.79 -25.28
C LYS A 117 -26.89 -18.04 -26.74
N SER A 118 -26.73 -19.31 -27.14
CA SER A 118 -26.32 -19.73 -28.50
C SER A 118 -26.99 -18.92 -29.63
N LYS A 119 -28.32 -18.77 -29.59
CA LYS A 119 -29.10 -18.00 -30.59
C LYS A 119 -28.78 -16.50 -30.73
N PHE A 120 -28.05 -15.91 -29.78
CA PHE A 120 -27.65 -14.51 -29.77
C PHE A 120 -26.13 -14.31 -29.84
N LYS A 121 -25.36 -15.41 -29.83
CA LYS A 121 -23.91 -15.38 -29.66
C LYS A 121 -23.21 -14.65 -30.81
N GLU A 122 -23.58 -14.96 -32.05
CA GLU A 122 -23.06 -14.31 -33.26
C GLU A 122 -23.34 -12.80 -33.28
N LYS A 123 -24.59 -12.39 -33.04
CA LYS A 123 -24.95 -10.95 -32.99
C LYS A 123 -24.24 -10.19 -31.86
N LYS A 124 -23.98 -10.83 -30.73
CA LYS A 124 -23.24 -10.21 -29.61
C LYS A 124 -21.74 -10.15 -29.90
N MET A 125 -21.19 -11.16 -30.57
CA MET A 125 -19.82 -11.17 -31.07
C MET A 125 -19.56 -10.00 -32.04
N GLU A 126 -20.41 -9.82 -33.05
CA GLU A 126 -20.30 -8.71 -33.99
C GLU A 126 -20.34 -7.34 -33.30
N LYS A 127 -21.21 -7.20 -32.29
CA LYS A 127 -21.28 -5.98 -31.47
C LYS A 127 -20.00 -5.73 -30.69
N PHE A 128 -19.42 -6.76 -30.08
CA PHE A 128 -18.15 -6.64 -29.38
C PHE A 128 -17.04 -6.21 -30.34
N LEU A 129 -16.87 -6.90 -31.48
CA LEU A 129 -15.85 -6.58 -32.48
C LEU A 129 -15.97 -5.13 -32.98
N SER A 130 -17.19 -4.74 -33.37
CA SER A 130 -17.45 -3.38 -33.85
C SER A 130 -17.23 -2.33 -32.76
N HIS A 131 -17.63 -2.61 -31.52
CA HIS A 131 -17.42 -1.68 -30.41
C HIS A 131 -15.93 -1.50 -30.10
N TYR A 132 -15.17 -2.59 -30.08
CA TYR A 132 -13.73 -2.59 -29.84
C TYR A 132 -12.98 -1.74 -30.87
N GLU A 133 -13.31 -1.91 -32.16
CA GLU A 133 -12.73 -1.13 -33.26
C GLU A 133 -13.07 0.37 -33.20
N ASN A 134 -14.23 0.71 -32.66
CA ASN A 134 -14.70 2.09 -32.55
C ASN A 134 -14.31 2.78 -31.24
N THR A 135 -13.57 2.09 -30.35
CA THR A 135 -13.15 2.60 -29.04
C THR A 135 -11.65 2.50 -28.86
N ASP A 136 -10.89 2.93 -29.87
CA ASP A 136 -9.42 3.03 -29.86
C ASP A 136 -8.68 1.69 -29.64
N THR A 137 -9.35 0.54 -29.78
CA THR A 137 -8.73 -0.80 -29.78
C THR A 137 -7.80 -1.03 -28.57
N ASP A 138 -6.56 -1.47 -28.80
CA ASP A 138 -5.54 -1.71 -27.76
C ASP A 138 -4.74 -0.46 -27.38
N LEU A 139 -4.93 0.67 -28.07
CA LEU A 139 -4.24 1.93 -27.79
C LEU A 139 -4.51 2.43 -26.37
N ASN A 140 -5.70 2.17 -25.83
CA ASN A 140 -6.05 2.55 -24.45
C ASN A 140 -5.21 1.80 -23.43
N LEU A 141 -5.01 0.50 -23.64
CA LEU A 141 -4.21 -0.34 -22.74
C LEU A 141 -2.72 -0.06 -22.91
N ASP A 142 -2.25 0.19 -24.14
CA ASP A 142 -0.88 0.63 -24.40
C ASP A 142 -0.58 1.99 -23.72
N ALA A 143 -1.52 2.94 -23.80
CA ALA A 143 -1.39 4.24 -23.14
C ALA A 143 -1.39 4.11 -21.61
N LEU A 144 -2.24 3.23 -21.04
CA LEU A 144 -2.26 2.95 -19.61
C LEU A 144 -0.92 2.34 -19.14
N TYR A 145 -0.39 1.38 -19.89
CA TYR A 145 0.93 0.79 -19.64
C TYR A 145 2.01 1.88 -19.60
N ASN A 146 2.11 2.71 -20.65
CA ASN A 146 3.10 3.79 -20.72
C ASN A 146 2.92 4.84 -19.60
N ALA A 147 1.69 5.10 -19.17
CA ALA A 147 1.42 6.00 -18.05
C ALA A 147 1.98 5.46 -16.72
N VAL A 148 1.91 4.14 -16.52
CA VAL A 148 2.43 3.46 -15.32
C VAL A 148 3.94 3.34 -15.36
N THR A 149 4.52 2.99 -16.51
CA THR A 149 5.98 2.76 -16.63
C THR A 149 6.79 4.04 -16.74
N GLY A 150 6.12 5.17 -17.05
CA GLY A 150 6.79 6.46 -17.25
C GLY A 150 7.28 6.68 -18.69
N ASP A 151 6.98 5.78 -19.62
CA ASP A 151 7.30 5.91 -21.05
C ASP A 151 6.30 6.83 -21.78
N ASN A 152 5.81 7.86 -21.09
CA ASN A 152 4.89 8.85 -21.66
C ASN A 152 5.65 10.15 -22.01
N THR A 153 5.15 10.90 -22.98
CA THR A 153 5.85 12.06 -23.54
C THR A 153 5.62 13.37 -22.78
N SER A 154 4.90 13.37 -21.65
CA SER A 154 4.36 14.64 -21.11
C SER A 154 4.08 14.73 -19.60
N GLY A 155 4.44 13.76 -18.76
CA GLY A 155 4.23 13.91 -17.30
C GLY A 155 4.98 12.93 -16.40
N ASP A 156 4.92 13.20 -15.10
CA ASP A 156 5.45 12.33 -14.06
C ASP A 156 4.76 10.95 -14.12
N PRO A 157 5.48 9.84 -13.83
CA PRO A 157 4.90 8.50 -13.81
C PRO A 157 3.65 8.46 -12.92
N MET A 158 2.58 7.82 -13.40
CA MET A 158 1.26 7.79 -12.74
C MET A 158 1.37 7.43 -11.25
N LEU A 159 2.17 6.41 -10.93
CA LEU A 159 2.33 5.92 -9.56
C LEU A 159 3.07 6.91 -8.66
N GLU A 160 4.02 7.68 -9.17
CA GLU A 160 4.73 8.71 -8.39
C GLU A 160 3.76 9.84 -8.01
N THR A 161 2.92 10.27 -8.95
CA THR A 161 1.88 11.27 -8.70
C THR A 161 0.88 10.79 -7.64
N VAL A 162 0.46 9.52 -7.71
CA VAL A 162 -0.44 8.91 -6.70
C VAL A 162 0.23 8.86 -5.33
N VAL A 163 1.47 8.37 -5.23
CA VAL A 163 2.23 8.33 -3.98
C VAL A 163 2.35 9.71 -3.34
N SER A 164 2.64 10.74 -4.14
CA SER A 164 2.74 12.12 -3.66
C SER A 164 1.40 12.67 -3.19
N THR A 165 0.33 12.45 -3.97
CA THR A 165 -1.02 12.99 -3.69
C THR A 165 -1.63 12.35 -2.44
N GLU A 166 -1.44 11.04 -2.29
CA GLU A 166 -1.85 10.27 -1.12
C GLU A 166 -0.90 10.44 0.08
N GLN A 167 0.09 11.33 -0.03
CA GLN A 167 1.06 11.63 1.03
C GLN A 167 1.68 10.35 1.59
N ARG A 168 2.09 9.43 0.70
CA ARG A 168 2.68 8.11 1.04
C ARG A 168 1.83 7.26 1.97
N SER A 169 0.51 7.39 1.91
CA SER A 169 -0.40 6.46 2.58
C SER A 169 -0.32 5.08 1.91
N ARG A 170 0.42 4.14 2.51
CA ARG A 170 0.60 2.78 1.98
C ARG A 170 -0.72 2.14 1.57
N ARG A 171 -1.74 2.19 2.45
CA ARG A 171 -3.06 1.61 2.19
C ARG A 171 -3.77 2.25 0.99
N ALA A 172 -3.69 3.57 0.84
CA ALA A 172 -4.32 4.25 -0.29
C ALA A 172 -3.62 3.89 -1.62
N VAL A 173 -2.29 3.80 -1.61
CA VAL A 173 -1.50 3.38 -2.77
C VAL A 173 -1.74 1.91 -3.11
N GLU A 174 -1.80 1.01 -2.12
CA GLU A 174 -2.17 -0.40 -2.28
C GLU A 174 -3.57 -0.55 -2.89
N ASP A 175 -4.55 0.19 -2.36
CA ASP A 175 -5.92 0.21 -2.86
C ASP A 175 -5.98 0.71 -4.32
N PHE A 176 -5.22 1.75 -4.68
CA PHE A 176 -5.13 2.22 -6.05
C PHE A 176 -4.51 1.14 -6.97
N CYS A 177 -3.40 0.54 -6.55
CA CYS A 177 -2.70 -0.51 -7.31
C CYS A 177 -3.58 -1.74 -7.54
N ALA A 178 -4.38 -2.15 -6.54
CA ALA A 178 -5.30 -3.27 -6.66
C ALA A 178 -6.39 -3.02 -7.72
N ARG A 179 -6.97 -1.81 -7.73
CA ARG A 179 -7.98 -1.43 -8.74
C ARG A 179 -7.36 -1.33 -10.13
N LEU A 180 -6.18 -0.69 -10.23
CA LEU A 180 -5.43 -0.57 -11.48
C LEU A 180 -5.06 -1.94 -12.06
N LYS A 181 -4.66 -2.89 -11.21
CA LYS A 181 -4.41 -4.29 -11.61
C LYS A 181 -5.65 -4.92 -12.24
N LYS A 182 -6.84 -4.74 -11.64
CA LYS A 182 -8.10 -5.23 -12.23
C LYS A 182 -8.40 -4.57 -13.58
N LEU A 183 -8.14 -3.26 -13.71
CA LEU A 183 -8.29 -2.53 -14.98
C LEU A 183 -7.37 -3.08 -16.09
N PHE A 184 -6.12 -3.41 -15.78
CA PHE A 184 -5.23 -4.09 -16.73
C PHE A 184 -5.79 -5.45 -17.16
N VAL A 185 -6.27 -6.27 -16.22
CA VAL A 185 -6.83 -7.59 -16.53
C VAL A 185 -8.03 -7.47 -17.48
N VAL A 186 -9.00 -6.57 -17.22
CA VAL A 186 -10.15 -6.41 -18.12
C VAL A 186 -9.76 -5.92 -19.51
N GLY A 187 -8.77 -5.02 -19.59
CA GLY A 187 -8.21 -4.56 -20.85
C GLY A 187 -7.54 -5.69 -21.63
N ILE A 188 -6.69 -6.49 -20.97
CA ILE A 188 -6.00 -7.62 -21.59
C ILE A 188 -7.00 -8.67 -22.08
N ILE A 189 -8.04 -8.98 -21.29
CA ILE A 189 -9.10 -9.91 -21.70
C ILE A 189 -9.81 -9.40 -22.96
N ALA A 190 -10.14 -8.10 -23.04
CA ALA A 190 -10.78 -7.53 -24.21
C ALA A 190 -9.89 -7.60 -25.46
N VAL A 191 -8.60 -7.24 -25.34
CA VAL A 191 -7.62 -7.33 -26.44
C VAL A 191 -7.49 -8.77 -26.94
N MET A 192 -7.31 -9.73 -26.02
CA MET A 192 -7.17 -11.15 -26.35
C MET A 192 -8.45 -11.71 -26.98
N GLY A 193 -9.62 -11.35 -26.44
CA GLY A 193 -10.91 -11.74 -27.00
C GLY A 193 -11.08 -11.24 -28.43
N TYR A 194 -10.72 -9.98 -28.70
CA TYR A 194 -10.78 -9.40 -30.04
C TYR A 194 -9.85 -10.12 -31.02
N ALA A 195 -8.57 -10.27 -30.67
CA ALA A 195 -7.58 -10.94 -31.50
C ALA A 195 -8.01 -12.39 -31.83
N SER A 196 -8.50 -13.13 -30.84
CA SER A 196 -9.02 -14.50 -31.05
C SER A 196 -10.13 -14.54 -32.10
N LEU A 197 -11.10 -13.63 -31.97
CA LEU A 197 -12.30 -13.62 -32.80
C LEU A 197 -12.04 -13.14 -34.23
N LYS A 198 -11.10 -12.20 -34.40
CA LYS A 198 -10.82 -11.60 -35.71
C LYS A 198 -9.72 -12.32 -36.48
N GLU A 199 -8.69 -12.81 -35.79
CA GLU A 199 -7.51 -13.44 -36.41
C GLU A 199 -7.59 -14.97 -36.36
N GLY A 200 -8.57 -15.54 -35.66
CA GLY A 200 -8.79 -16.99 -35.53
C GLY A 200 -7.79 -17.70 -34.61
N VAL A 201 -6.74 -17.00 -34.20
CA VAL A 201 -5.74 -17.42 -33.21
C VAL A 201 -5.20 -16.17 -32.53
N VAL A 202 -4.94 -16.27 -31.24
CA VAL A 202 -4.06 -15.29 -30.59
C VAL A 202 -2.64 -15.80 -30.77
N GLY A 203 -1.72 -14.94 -31.19
CA GLY A 203 -0.31 -15.32 -31.33
C GLY A 203 0.39 -15.43 -29.98
N ASP A 204 1.30 -16.39 -29.84
CA ASP A 204 2.18 -16.54 -28.65
C ASP A 204 2.91 -15.22 -28.31
N GLU A 205 3.21 -14.40 -29.31
CA GLU A 205 3.82 -13.07 -29.15
C GLU A 205 2.92 -12.10 -28.37
N MET A 206 1.60 -12.11 -28.61
CA MET A 206 0.65 -11.25 -27.91
C MET A 206 0.52 -11.67 -26.43
N VAL A 207 0.50 -12.98 -26.17
CA VAL A 207 0.48 -13.51 -24.80
C VAL A 207 1.72 -13.05 -24.05
N LYS A 208 2.90 -13.28 -24.65
CA LYS A 208 4.17 -12.88 -24.07
C LYS A 208 4.25 -11.38 -23.83
N LYS A 209 3.84 -10.54 -24.80
CA LYS A 209 3.76 -9.08 -24.66
C LYS A 209 2.99 -8.68 -23.41
N TRP A 210 1.78 -9.21 -23.22
CA TRP A 210 0.93 -8.80 -22.10
C TRP A 210 1.32 -9.42 -20.76
N GLN A 211 1.92 -10.61 -20.75
CA GLN A 211 2.51 -11.19 -19.54
C GLN A 211 3.69 -10.36 -19.03
N GLU A 212 4.64 -10.02 -19.90
CA GLU A 212 5.81 -9.21 -19.55
C GLU A 212 5.40 -7.81 -19.10
N ARG A 213 4.45 -7.18 -19.80
CA ARG A 213 3.95 -5.85 -19.41
C ARG A 213 3.18 -5.85 -18.10
N MET A 214 2.35 -6.87 -17.85
CA MET A 214 1.64 -6.98 -16.58
C MET A 214 2.64 -7.16 -15.42
N GLU A 215 3.69 -7.95 -15.62
CA GLU A 215 4.74 -8.12 -14.62
C GLU A 215 5.51 -6.82 -14.35
N ASP A 216 5.86 -6.06 -15.39
CA ASP A 216 6.47 -4.74 -15.26
C ASP A 216 5.56 -3.77 -14.48
N VAL A 217 4.27 -3.72 -14.82
CA VAL A 217 3.27 -2.95 -14.07
C VAL A 217 3.22 -3.36 -12.59
N GLU A 218 3.20 -4.66 -12.29
CA GLU A 218 3.20 -5.15 -10.91
C GLU A 218 4.48 -4.79 -10.15
N ASN A 219 5.63 -4.80 -10.82
CA ASN A 219 6.90 -4.35 -10.25
C ASN A 219 6.90 -2.85 -9.95
N ARG A 220 6.33 -2.03 -10.84
CA ARG A 220 6.17 -0.58 -10.60
C ARG A 220 5.23 -0.30 -9.44
N MET A 221 4.10 -1.01 -9.35
CA MET A 221 3.18 -0.93 -8.21
C MET A 221 3.86 -1.31 -6.91
N LYS A 222 4.65 -2.40 -6.92
CA LYS A 222 5.45 -2.81 -5.75
C LYS A 222 6.41 -1.70 -5.33
N ALA A 223 7.16 -1.11 -6.25
CA ALA A 223 8.11 -0.04 -5.95
C ALA A 223 7.42 1.19 -5.32
N ALA A 224 6.23 1.54 -5.79
CA ALA A 224 5.44 2.65 -5.23
C ALA A 224 4.99 2.39 -3.78
N VAL A 225 4.59 1.16 -3.47
CA VAL A 225 4.24 0.75 -2.09
C VAL A 225 5.48 0.65 -1.21
N ASP A 226 6.59 0.12 -1.74
CA ASP A 226 7.86 0.07 -1.03
C ASP A 226 8.34 1.49 -0.67
N ASP A 227 8.24 2.48 -1.57
CA ASP A 227 8.55 3.90 -1.28
C ASP A 227 7.76 4.44 -0.09
N CYS A 228 6.47 4.10 0.00
CA CYS A 228 5.63 4.48 1.14
C CYS A 228 6.15 3.89 2.46
N THR A 229 6.61 2.64 2.42
CA THR A 229 7.13 1.94 3.60
C THR A 229 8.54 2.31 3.98
N GLU A 230 9.39 2.69 3.03
CA GLU A 230 10.78 3.09 3.27
C GLU A 230 10.86 4.53 3.78
N ASN A 231 10.02 5.42 3.26
CA ASN A 231 10.01 6.84 3.60
C ASN A 231 8.93 7.21 4.63
N PHE A 232 8.33 6.22 5.30
CA PHE A 232 7.23 6.44 6.23
C PHE A 232 7.63 7.34 7.41
N ALA A 233 8.88 7.27 7.88
CA ALA A 233 9.33 8.04 9.04
C ALA A 233 9.38 9.55 8.74
N ASP A 234 9.91 9.90 7.57
CA ASP A 234 9.96 11.29 7.11
C ASP A 234 8.55 11.82 6.83
N GLN A 235 7.69 11.02 6.20
CA GLN A 235 6.30 11.39 5.99
C GLN A 235 5.53 11.54 7.31
N ALA A 236 5.69 10.62 8.26
CA ALA A 236 5.04 10.69 9.57
C ALA A 236 5.45 11.96 10.33
N LYS A 237 6.72 12.37 10.22
CA LYS A 237 7.19 13.63 10.77
C LYS A 237 6.46 14.83 10.13
N LEU A 238 6.40 14.89 8.81
CA LEU A 238 5.71 15.97 8.08
C LEU A 238 4.22 16.03 8.43
N ASP A 239 3.55 14.87 8.52
CA ASP A 239 2.14 14.78 8.90
C ASP A 239 1.90 15.36 10.30
N MET A 240 2.77 15.00 11.25
CA MET A 240 2.69 15.49 12.63
C MET A 240 3.01 16.98 12.72
N GLU A 241 4.01 17.46 11.97
CA GLU A 241 4.32 18.89 11.88
C GLU A 241 3.12 19.69 11.35
N HIS A 242 2.46 19.22 10.28
CA HIS A 242 1.27 19.85 9.72
C HIS A 242 0.10 19.86 10.71
N GLN A 243 -0.24 18.70 11.27
CA GLN A 243 -1.34 18.57 12.24
C GLN A 243 -1.14 19.46 13.47
N LEU A 244 0.09 19.53 14.00
CA LEU A 244 0.43 20.33 15.18
C LEU A 244 0.52 21.84 14.89
N GLN A 245 0.74 22.22 13.62
CA GLN A 245 0.66 23.63 13.20
C GLN A 245 -0.79 24.15 13.17
N GLU A 246 -1.74 23.31 12.77
CA GLU A 246 -3.17 23.60 12.73
C GLU A 246 -3.82 23.49 14.11
N LYS A 247 -3.46 22.45 14.89
CA LYS A 247 -4.02 22.14 16.21
C LYS A 247 -2.89 21.93 17.22
N PRO A 248 -2.40 23.01 17.87
CA PRO A 248 -1.24 22.97 18.77
C PRO A 248 -1.41 22.11 20.04
N GLY A 249 -2.65 21.72 20.38
CA GLY A 249 -2.96 20.80 21.47
C GLY A 249 -2.74 21.32 22.89
N SER A 250 -2.77 20.38 23.83
CA SER A 250 -2.60 20.56 25.27
C SER A 250 -1.83 19.36 25.86
N VAL A 251 -1.23 19.52 27.04
CA VAL A 251 -0.52 18.42 27.71
C VAL A 251 -1.52 17.57 28.50
N ASP A 252 -2.25 16.72 27.78
CA ASP A 252 -3.22 15.80 28.36
C ASP A 252 -3.34 14.50 27.54
N LEU A 253 -4.01 13.51 28.13
CA LEU A 253 -4.12 12.17 27.57
C LEU A 253 -4.98 12.13 26.30
N ASP A 254 -6.03 12.94 26.20
CA ASP A 254 -6.94 12.92 25.05
C ASP A 254 -6.24 13.44 23.81
N PHE A 255 -5.50 14.55 23.95
CA PHE A 255 -4.63 15.05 22.89
C PHE A 255 -3.57 14.03 22.49
N THR A 256 -2.86 13.46 23.47
CA THR A 256 -1.77 12.50 23.20
C THR A 256 -2.30 11.24 22.48
N LYS A 257 -3.46 10.71 22.90
CA LYS A 257 -4.12 9.58 22.23
C LYS A 257 -4.57 9.93 20.81
N SER A 258 -5.08 11.14 20.58
CA SER A 258 -5.51 11.55 19.24
C SER A 258 -4.35 11.57 18.22
N LEU A 259 -3.13 11.91 18.67
CA LEU A 259 -1.93 11.82 17.84
C LEU A 259 -1.58 10.36 17.54
N LEU A 260 -1.64 9.50 18.56
CA LEU A 260 -1.38 8.06 18.40
C LEU A 260 -2.38 7.42 17.43
N ASP A 261 -3.66 7.71 17.57
CA ASP A 261 -4.72 7.20 16.67
C ASP A 261 -4.49 7.65 15.23
N THR A 262 -4.00 8.87 15.02
CA THR A 262 -3.66 9.38 13.69
C THR A 262 -2.51 8.59 13.06
N LEU A 263 -1.43 8.35 13.82
CA LEU A 263 -0.29 7.57 13.35
C LEU A 263 -0.66 6.10 13.10
N ILE A 264 -1.40 5.46 14.00
CA ILE A 264 -1.85 4.07 13.84
C ILE A 264 -2.73 3.92 12.61
N LYS A 265 -3.63 4.88 12.37
CA LYS A 265 -4.55 4.80 11.22
C LYS A 265 -3.83 4.81 9.88
N LYS A 266 -2.75 5.60 9.75
CA LYS A 266 -2.00 5.75 8.49
C LYS A 266 -0.83 4.75 8.37
N TYR A 267 -0.20 4.42 9.50
CA TYR A 267 1.00 3.60 9.60
C TYR A 267 0.75 2.37 10.48
N ASP A 268 -0.22 1.55 10.07
CA ASP A 268 -0.77 0.44 10.85
C ASP A 268 0.22 -0.71 11.11
N TRP A 269 1.34 -0.74 10.38
CA TRP A 269 2.42 -1.71 10.55
C TRP A 269 3.51 -1.27 11.54
N VAL A 270 3.36 -0.09 12.16
CA VAL A 270 4.38 0.51 13.00
C VAL A 270 3.90 0.58 14.46
N SER A 271 4.79 0.23 15.38
CA SER A 271 4.61 0.52 16.81
C SER A 271 5.15 1.90 17.13
N TRP A 272 4.32 2.73 17.75
CA TRP A 272 4.53 4.13 18.09
C TRP A 272 4.50 4.33 19.58
N SER A 273 5.36 5.22 20.06
CA SER A 273 5.31 5.78 21.41
C SER A 273 5.37 7.30 21.31
N ILE A 274 4.50 7.98 22.07
CA ILE A 274 4.37 9.43 22.06
C ILE A 274 4.52 9.93 23.49
N ARG A 275 5.36 10.95 23.66
CA ARG A 275 5.52 11.69 24.91
C ARG A 275 5.26 13.17 24.67
N VAL A 276 4.38 13.75 25.48
CA VAL A 276 4.00 15.17 25.41
C VAL A 276 4.31 15.84 26.73
N PHE A 277 4.99 16.99 26.69
CA PHE A 277 5.30 17.79 27.87
C PHE A 277 5.57 19.26 27.50
N ASN A 278 5.51 20.17 28.47
CA ASN A 278 5.80 21.59 28.22
C ASN A 278 7.31 21.82 28.01
N ASP A 279 7.68 22.49 26.92
CA ASP A 279 9.07 22.95 26.67
C ASP A 279 9.49 23.94 27.76
N LYS A 280 8.61 24.86 28.12
CA LYS A 280 8.79 25.82 29.22
C LYS A 280 7.78 25.53 30.32
N GLU A 281 8.28 25.21 31.52
CA GLU A 281 7.46 25.16 32.72
C GLU A 281 6.98 26.57 33.08
N ARG A 282 5.76 26.66 33.63
CA ARG A 282 5.20 27.94 34.12
C ARG A 282 6.04 28.55 35.24
N ILE A 283 6.77 27.71 35.99
CA ILE A 283 7.60 28.12 37.12
C ILE A 283 9.06 28.20 36.67
N VAL A 284 9.59 29.42 36.62
CA VAL A 284 10.97 29.74 36.16
C VAL A 284 12.04 28.93 36.92
N PHE A 285 11.81 28.66 38.21
CA PHE A 285 12.71 27.84 39.02
C PHE A 285 12.83 26.40 38.52
N PHE A 286 11.74 25.78 38.03
CA PHE A 286 11.80 24.43 37.45
C PHE A 286 12.51 24.40 36.09
N ASN A 287 12.38 25.46 35.28
CA ASN A 287 13.17 25.58 34.05
C ASN A 287 14.68 25.68 34.35
N TRP A 288 15.06 26.39 35.41
CA TRP A 288 16.46 26.42 35.83
C TRP A 288 16.92 25.04 36.36
N LEU A 289 16.15 24.41 37.25
CA LEU A 289 16.52 23.07 37.77
C LEU A 289 16.57 21.96 36.71
N ALA A 290 15.72 22.04 35.67
CA ALA A 290 15.74 21.09 34.56
C ALA A 290 16.96 21.29 33.62
N GLY A 291 17.54 22.50 33.59
CA GLY A 291 18.62 22.86 32.68
C GLY A 291 18.18 22.90 31.21
N LYS A 292 19.13 23.24 30.32
CA LYS A 292 18.86 23.36 28.86
C LYS A 292 18.68 22.01 28.15
N LYS A 293 19.12 20.90 28.75
CA LYS A 293 19.05 19.55 28.19
C LYS A 293 18.14 18.67 29.05
N TYR A 294 16.90 19.12 29.19
CA TYR A 294 15.90 18.48 30.07
C TYR A 294 15.29 17.21 29.46
N HIS A 295 15.59 16.89 28.19
CA HIS A 295 15.27 15.61 27.56
C HIS A 295 16.37 15.21 26.56
N GLY A 296 16.37 13.95 26.12
CA GLY A 296 17.24 13.45 25.06
C GLY A 296 17.01 11.99 24.74
N SER A 297 17.48 11.57 23.55
CA SER A 297 17.36 10.20 23.06
C SER A 297 18.75 9.59 22.80
N GLY A 298 18.86 8.28 22.92
CA GLY A 298 20.04 7.50 22.54
C GLY A 298 19.61 6.12 22.04
N GLY A 299 20.43 5.50 21.17
CA GLY A 299 20.10 4.22 20.53
C GLY A 299 19.18 4.42 19.32
N GLY A 300 19.75 4.23 18.12
CA GLY A 300 19.05 4.42 16.85
C GLY A 300 18.66 5.86 16.50
N ALA A 301 17.97 5.98 15.36
CA ALA A 301 17.43 7.23 14.83
C ALA A 301 15.89 7.19 14.67
N ASN A 302 15.23 6.20 15.28
CA ASN A 302 13.81 5.93 15.10
C ASN A 302 12.93 6.83 16.00
N TYR A 303 13.20 8.13 15.95
CA TYR A 303 12.45 9.16 16.65
C TYR A 303 12.55 10.51 15.96
N PHE A 304 11.55 11.35 16.22
CA PHE A 304 11.58 12.77 15.90
C PHE A 304 10.81 13.55 16.97
N ASP A 305 11.02 14.87 17.02
CA ASP A 305 10.28 15.75 17.91
C ASP A 305 9.76 16.99 17.19
N VAL A 306 8.59 17.45 17.63
CA VAL A 306 7.92 18.64 17.11
C VAL A 306 7.66 19.59 18.27
N LEU A 307 7.98 20.88 18.07
CA LEU A 307 7.64 21.94 19.01
C LEU A 307 6.40 22.68 18.49
N THR A 308 5.31 22.66 19.25
CA THR A 308 4.09 23.36 18.87
C THR A 308 4.18 24.86 19.16
N LYS A 309 3.29 25.66 18.56
CA LYS A 309 3.19 27.11 18.79
C LYS A 309 2.93 27.48 20.26
N ASN A 310 2.37 26.55 21.05
CA ASN A 310 2.08 26.74 22.46
C ASN A 310 3.25 26.31 23.39
N ASN A 311 4.45 26.09 22.84
CA ASN A 311 5.62 25.59 23.56
C ASN A 311 5.39 24.21 24.19
N ILE A 312 4.62 23.35 23.51
CA ILE A 312 4.47 21.95 23.88
C ILE A 312 5.45 21.15 23.02
N LYS A 313 6.24 20.30 23.66
CA LYS A 313 7.14 19.38 22.99
C LYS A 313 6.44 18.03 22.84
N VAL A 314 6.36 17.56 21.61
CA VAL A 314 5.84 16.24 21.24
C VAL A 314 7.02 15.42 20.75
N VAL A 315 7.38 14.35 21.46
CA VAL A 315 8.44 13.41 21.07
C VAL A 315 7.78 12.11 20.64
N ILE A 316 8.08 11.66 19.43
CA ILE A 316 7.53 10.46 18.84
C ILE A 316 8.70 9.53 18.52
N SER A 317 8.59 8.27 18.92
CA SER A 317 9.54 7.23 18.51
C SER A 317 8.81 5.96 18.13
N PHE A 318 9.47 5.11 17.36
CA PHE A 318 8.80 4.02 16.66
C PHE A 318 9.68 2.78 16.45
N SER A 319 9.06 1.65 16.10
CA SER A 319 9.72 0.43 15.62
C SER A 319 8.78 -0.32 14.66
N VAL A 320 9.33 -0.88 13.58
CA VAL A 320 8.56 -1.57 12.51
C VAL A 320 8.30 -3.04 12.83
N GLN A 321 9.10 -3.66 13.70
CA GLN A 321 8.93 -5.06 14.13
C GLN A 321 9.54 -5.22 15.52
N PRO A 322 8.91 -4.67 16.57
CA PRO A 322 9.51 -4.64 17.88
C PRO A 322 9.72 -6.07 18.41
N LYS A 323 10.89 -6.31 19.00
CA LYS A 323 11.23 -7.56 19.68
C LYS A 323 11.07 -7.44 21.20
N PRO A 324 10.76 -8.53 21.92
CA PRO A 324 10.68 -8.47 23.38
C PRO A 324 11.98 -7.96 24.02
N ILE A 325 11.85 -7.08 25.02
CA ILE A 325 12.98 -6.50 25.75
C ILE A 325 13.09 -7.12 27.15
N ASN A 326 14.32 -7.26 27.65
CA ASN A 326 14.54 -7.77 28.99
C ASN A 326 14.31 -6.68 30.04
N LYS A 327 13.07 -6.58 30.54
CA LYS A 327 12.68 -5.59 31.57
C LYS A 327 13.50 -5.72 32.87
N GLY A 328 13.96 -6.92 33.22
CA GLY A 328 14.82 -7.13 34.39
C GLY A 328 16.20 -6.52 34.21
N GLN A 329 16.81 -6.74 33.04
CA GLN A 329 18.08 -6.07 32.67
C GLN A 329 17.91 -4.55 32.64
N ILE A 330 16.82 -4.03 32.05
CA ILE A 330 16.52 -2.59 32.03
C ILE A 330 16.49 -2.02 33.45
N GLN A 331 15.81 -2.68 34.38
CA GLN A 331 15.76 -2.23 35.77
C GLN A 331 17.15 -2.23 36.42
N GLN A 332 17.95 -3.28 36.21
CA GLN A 332 19.32 -3.37 36.74
C GLN A 332 20.21 -2.23 36.20
N GLU A 333 20.13 -1.95 34.90
CA GLU A 333 20.87 -0.86 34.26
C GLU A 333 20.45 0.50 34.81
N ILE A 334 19.15 0.71 35.02
CA ILE A 334 18.63 1.95 35.60
C ILE A 334 19.11 2.14 37.05
N GLU A 335 19.12 1.07 37.86
CA GLU A 335 19.59 1.11 39.25
C GLU A 335 21.11 1.32 39.36
N GLY A 336 21.86 0.74 38.42
CA GLY A 336 23.31 0.91 38.32
C GLY A 336 23.75 2.31 37.86
N GLN A 337 22.85 3.07 37.23
CA GLN A 337 23.16 4.39 36.68
C GLN A 337 22.68 5.56 37.55
N LYS A 338 23.51 6.60 37.63
CA LYS A 338 23.10 7.87 38.24
C LYS A 338 22.27 8.66 37.23
N LEU A 339 20.94 8.54 37.29
CA LEU A 339 20.00 9.35 36.51
C LEU A 339 20.02 10.83 36.96
N LYS A 340 21.08 11.59 36.69
CA LYS A 340 21.19 12.99 37.14
C LYS A 340 21.80 13.86 36.06
N GLY A 341 21.40 15.14 36.08
CA GLY A 341 21.98 16.16 35.20
C GLY A 341 21.35 16.13 33.80
N ASN A 342 22.18 15.95 32.78
CA ASN A 342 21.83 16.04 31.37
C ASN A 342 21.10 14.77 30.89
N MET A 343 19.84 14.89 30.50
CA MET A 343 19.03 13.73 30.08
C MET A 343 19.50 13.11 28.75
N MET A 344 20.17 13.88 27.89
CA MET A 344 20.84 13.33 26.70
C MET A 344 21.94 12.35 27.10
N ASP A 345 22.74 12.68 28.11
CA ASP A 345 23.82 11.80 28.57
C ASP A 345 23.22 10.55 29.22
N VAL A 346 22.16 10.69 30.01
CA VAL A 346 21.42 9.55 30.59
C VAL A 346 20.93 8.60 29.50
N ALA A 347 20.28 9.12 28.45
CA ALA A 347 19.79 8.30 27.35
C ALA A 347 20.93 7.59 26.61
N GLN A 348 22.03 8.28 26.31
CA GLN A 348 23.19 7.70 25.64
C GLN A 348 23.92 6.63 26.45
N VAL A 349 24.01 6.79 27.77
CA VAL A 349 24.69 5.79 28.62
C VAL A 349 23.82 4.54 28.76
N LEU A 350 22.51 4.69 28.96
CA LEU A 350 21.57 3.57 28.98
C LEU A 350 21.51 2.84 27.63
N SER A 351 21.48 3.56 26.50
CA SER A 351 21.43 2.91 25.19
C SER A 351 22.70 2.13 24.84
N ARG A 352 23.86 2.49 25.42
CA ARG A 352 25.10 1.71 25.29
C ARG A 352 25.07 0.39 26.06
N SER A 353 24.34 0.33 27.17
CA SER A 353 24.18 -0.92 27.94
C SER A 353 22.97 -1.76 27.53
N LEU A 354 22.05 -1.17 26.74
CA LEU A 354 20.88 -1.82 26.16
C LEU A 354 20.98 -1.81 24.62
N PRO A 355 21.78 -2.70 24.02
CA PRO A 355 21.97 -2.71 22.56
C PRO A 355 20.65 -2.97 21.82
N ASN A 356 20.49 -2.35 20.65
CA ASN A 356 19.29 -2.40 19.82
C ASN A 356 18.02 -1.84 20.48
N CYS A 357 18.17 -1.00 21.50
CA CYS A 357 17.06 -0.28 22.12
C CYS A 357 17.23 1.22 21.94
N LEU A 358 16.15 1.87 21.54
CA LEU A 358 15.98 3.30 21.68
C LEU A 358 15.62 3.64 23.12
N VAL A 359 16.33 4.60 23.70
CA VAL A 359 16.10 5.14 25.03
C VAL A 359 15.79 6.62 24.90
N HIS A 360 14.65 7.06 25.42
CA HIS A 360 14.32 8.47 25.59
C HIS A 360 14.17 8.80 27.07
N ALA A 361 14.91 9.82 27.52
CA ALA A 361 14.89 10.30 28.89
C ALA A 361 14.34 11.72 28.96
N VAL A 362 13.45 11.96 29.92
CA VAL A 362 12.91 13.30 30.23
C VAL A 362 13.09 13.59 31.73
N SER A 363 13.49 14.80 32.07
CA SER A 363 13.70 15.20 33.46
C SER A 363 12.42 15.09 34.28
N HIS A 364 12.52 14.60 35.53
CA HIS A 364 11.39 14.53 36.46
C HIS A 364 10.74 15.88 36.81
N TYR A 365 11.37 17.01 36.45
CA TYR A 365 10.80 18.35 36.60
C TYR A 365 9.77 18.69 35.52
N LYS A 366 9.57 17.82 34.54
CA LYS A 366 8.55 17.94 33.49
C LYS A 366 7.34 17.07 33.83
N GLU A 367 6.15 17.56 33.53
CA GLU A 367 4.95 16.74 33.50
C GLU A 367 4.84 16.06 32.14
N VAL A 368 5.08 14.75 32.11
CA VAL A 368 5.09 13.94 30.89
C VAL A 368 3.81 13.12 30.81
N VAL A 369 3.06 13.32 29.73
CA VAL A 369 1.98 12.43 29.32
C VAL A 369 2.53 11.49 28.25
N GLU A 370 2.26 10.20 28.39
CA GLU A 370 2.77 9.16 27.51
C GLU A 370 1.63 8.25 27.03
N THR A 371 1.72 7.78 25.79
CA THR A 371 0.87 6.73 25.22
C THR A 371 1.61 5.98 24.12
N ASN A 372 1.27 4.72 23.89
CA ASN A 372 1.90 3.86 22.89
C ASN A 372 0.98 2.70 22.47
N ASN A 373 1.33 2.00 21.39
CA ASN A 373 0.67 0.76 20.93
C ASN A 373 1.63 -0.43 20.85
N PHE A 374 2.74 -0.41 21.58
CA PHE A 374 3.66 -1.54 21.62
C PHE A 374 3.04 -2.73 22.37
N GLN A 375 3.48 -3.95 22.03
CA GLN A 375 3.20 -5.11 22.86
C GLN A 375 3.83 -4.94 24.25
N GLU A 376 3.20 -5.50 25.28
CA GLU A 376 3.59 -5.27 26.67
C GLU A 376 5.06 -5.64 26.94
N ASP A 377 5.56 -6.72 26.36
CA ASP A 377 6.93 -7.22 26.52
C ASP A 377 7.96 -6.48 25.65
N CYS A 378 7.52 -5.62 24.73
CA CYS A 378 8.35 -4.86 23.81
C CYS A 378 8.54 -3.40 24.23
N TYR A 379 7.99 -2.99 25.37
CA TYR A 379 8.00 -1.60 25.79
C TYR A 379 8.21 -1.44 27.29
N TYR A 380 9.01 -0.43 27.65
CA TYR A 380 9.21 -0.03 29.01
C TYR A 380 8.98 1.47 29.14
N TYR A 381 8.07 1.86 30.03
CA TYR A 381 7.90 3.23 30.49
C TYR A 381 7.94 3.25 32.02
N GLY A 382 8.80 4.13 32.57
CA GLY A 382 9.03 4.21 34.01
C GLY A 382 9.28 5.64 34.49
N LYS A 383 8.58 6.03 35.55
CA LYS A 383 8.88 7.24 36.32
C LYS A 383 9.87 6.91 37.43
N HIS A 384 11.10 7.38 37.30
CA HIS A 384 12.15 7.24 38.31
C HIS A 384 12.32 8.55 39.08
N LYS A 385 13.05 8.48 40.20
CA LYS A 385 13.28 9.62 41.11
C LYS A 385 13.75 10.90 40.40
N LYS A 386 14.41 10.78 39.25
CA LYS A 386 15.06 11.90 38.55
C LYS A 386 14.74 12.00 37.05
N ALA A 387 14.13 10.98 36.46
CA ALA A 387 13.80 10.97 35.04
C ALA A 387 12.57 10.10 34.77
N TYR A 388 11.84 10.45 33.72
CA TYR A 388 10.96 9.55 32.98
C TYR A 388 11.80 8.85 31.91
N LEU A 389 11.66 7.55 31.79
CA LEU A 389 12.36 6.74 30.81
C LEU A 389 11.35 6.01 29.93
N CYS A 390 11.56 6.08 28.62
CA CYS A 390 10.85 5.33 27.59
C CYS A 390 11.90 4.51 26.85
N ILE A 391 11.74 3.19 26.81
CA ILE A 391 12.69 2.26 26.21
C ILE A 391 11.92 1.25 25.37
N HIS A 392 12.33 1.10 24.12
CA HIS A 392 11.78 0.11 23.19
C HIS A 392 12.86 -0.33 22.19
N PRO A 393 12.68 -1.48 21.51
CA PRO A 393 13.55 -1.89 20.41
C PRO A 393 13.60 -0.83 19.32
N GLU A 394 14.75 -0.71 18.66
CA GLU A 394 14.85 0.11 17.44
C GLU A 394 13.83 -0.35 16.38
#